data_AF-A0A2S7KW63-F1
#
_entry.id   AF-A0A2S7KW63-F1
#
_cell.length_a   1.000
_cell.length_b   1.000
_cell.length_c   1.000
_cell.angle_alpha   90.00
_cell.angle_beta   90.00
_cell.angle_gamma   90.00
#
_symmetry.space_group_name_H-M   'P 1'
#
loop_
_entity.id
_entity.type
_entity.pdbx_description
1 polymer ?
#
loop_
_entity_poly.entity_id
_entity_poly.type
_entity_poly.pdbx_seq_one_letter_code
_entity_poly.pdbx_strand_id
1 'polypeptide(L)'
;MRKLIFIILILVGNITFGQESNAKWNKLDKSITLKSYVENQAYEYLEFNAEKKDSISERGVKISHEGVNTEIIVRDLMTVKNPLIIINQYPLEKLNVLEFITLEYIEKIDLHKPTDKICEYYGSQGKYGLIIIVMDKRKWRKLKRKYGR
;
A
#
# COMPACT_ATOMS: atom_id res chain seq x y z
N MET A 1 -30.45 -47.02 -18.52
CA MET A 1 -29.37 -46.54 -19.41
C MET A 1 -29.41 -45.02 -19.43
N ARG A 2 -28.25 -44.37 -19.20
CA ARG A 2 -27.78 -43.09 -19.78
C ARG A 2 -28.70 -41.85 -19.63
N LYS A 3 -28.30 -40.69 -19.12
CA LYS A 3 -27.02 -40.11 -18.69
C LYS A 3 -27.37 -38.91 -17.80
N LEU A 4 -26.70 -38.79 -16.65
CA LEU A 4 -26.63 -37.55 -15.88
C LEU A 4 -25.68 -36.58 -16.59
N ILE A 5 -26.09 -35.33 -16.76
CA ILE A 5 -25.19 -34.24 -17.17
C ILE A 5 -25.16 -33.25 -16.02
N PHE A 6 -24.19 -33.42 -15.12
CA PHE A 6 -23.78 -32.40 -14.17
C PHE A 6 -22.80 -31.48 -14.88
N ILE A 7 -23.21 -30.25 -15.18
CA ILE A 7 -22.30 -29.20 -15.65
C ILE A 7 -21.65 -28.60 -14.40
N ILE A 8 -20.49 -29.12 -14.06
CA ILE A 8 -19.60 -28.52 -13.07
C ILE A 8 -18.80 -27.44 -13.79
N LEU A 9 -19.22 -26.18 -13.63
CA LEU A 9 -18.47 -25.00 -14.06
C LEU A 9 -17.39 -24.73 -13.02
N ILE A 10 -16.27 -25.45 -13.12
CA ILE A 10 -15.03 -25.12 -12.41
C ILE A 10 -14.44 -23.87 -13.07
N LEU A 11 -14.84 -22.71 -12.55
CA LEU A 11 -14.07 -21.47 -12.70
C LEU A 11 -12.92 -21.53 -11.69
N VAL A 12 -11.95 -22.41 -11.93
CA VAL A 12 -10.60 -22.25 -11.38
C VAL A 12 -9.92 -21.19 -12.23
N GLY A 13 -10.34 -19.94 -12.01
CA GLY A 13 -9.49 -18.80 -12.26
C GLY A 13 -8.39 -18.86 -11.20
N ASN A 14 -7.31 -19.58 -11.49
CA ASN A 14 -6.04 -19.37 -10.82
C ASN A 14 -5.62 -17.92 -11.08
N ILE A 15 -6.12 -16.99 -10.27
CA ILE A 15 -5.55 -15.65 -10.13
C ILE A 15 -4.29 -15.85 -9.28
N THR A 16 -3.30 -16.54 -9.82
CA THR A 16 -1.93 -16.50 -9.32
C THR A 16 -1.30 -15.21 -9.84
N PHE A 17 -1.83 -14.08 -9.41
CA PHE A 17 -1.17 -12.77 -9.49
C PHE A 17 -0.77 -12.34 -8.09
N GLY A 18 0.15 -13.12 -7.55
CA GLY A 18 0.96 -12.77 -6.41
C GLY A 18 2.20 -13.61 -6.60
N GLN A 19 3.28 -13.01 -7.07
CA GLN A 19 4.58 -13.63 -6.89
C GLN A 19 4.79 -13.61 -5.37
N GLU A 20 4.31 -14.64 -4.67
CA GLU A 20 4.43 -14.73 -3.23
C GLU A 20 5.92 -14.70 -2.92
N SER A 21 6.39 -13.59 -2.35
CA SER A 21 7.73 -13.50 -1.79
C SER A 21 7.81 -14.30 -0.46
N ASN A 22 7.06 -15.40 -0.35
CA ASN A 22 7.04 -16.32 0.78
C ASN A 22 8.44 -16.84 1.14
N ALA A 23 9.35 -16.90 0.16
CA ALA A 23 10.72 -17.37 0.38
C ALA A 23 11.60 -16.42 1.22
N LYS A 24 11.22 -15.15 1.45
CA LYS A 24 12.02 -14.20 2.24
C LYS A 24 11.49 -13.96 3.66
N TRP A 25 10.21 -14.22 3.93
CA TRP A 25 9.58 -13.93 5.23
C TRP A 25 10.18 -14.70 6.41
N ASN A 26 10.45 -15.99 6.24
CA ASN A 26 10.98 -16.84 7.31
C ASN A 26 12.39 -16.45 7.78
N LYS A 27 13.08 -15.55 7.08
CA LYS A 27 14.44 -15.09 7.41
C LYS A 27 14.48 -13.69 8.02
N LEU A 28 13.35 -13.01 8.14
CA LEU A 28 13.30 -11.66 8.71
C LEU A 28 13.38 -11.71 10.23
N ASP A 29 14.15 -10.78 10.82
CA ASP A 29 14.17 -10.59 12.26
C ASP A 29 12.79 -10.11 12.73
N LYS A 30 12.13 -10.96 13.53
CA LYS A 30 10.76 -10.73 14.01
C LYS A 30 10.66 -9.54 14.98
N SER A 31 11.78 -9.10 15.56
CA SER A 31 11.82 -7.99 16.51
C SER A 31 11.73 -6.61 15.84
N ILE A 32 12.01 -6.51 14.54
CA ILE A 32 11.97 -5.23 13.82
C ILE A 32 10.53 -4.73 13.66
N THR A 33 10.40 -3.40 13.55
CA THR A 33 9.11 -2.77 13.32
C THR A 33 8.68 -2.93 11.87
N LEU A 34 7.37 -2.99 11.66
CA LEU A 34 6.76 -3.01 10.34
C LEU A 34 7.09 -1.75 9.56
N LYS A 35 7.20 -0.60 10.23
CA LYS A 35 7.68 0.65 9.59
C LYS A 35 9.06 0.47 8.96
N SER A 36 10.02 -0.06 9.73
CA SER A 36 11.38 -0.28 9.23
C SER A 36 11.39 -1.24 8.04
N TYR A 37 10.60 -2.32 8.09
CA TYR A 37 10.44 -3.22 6.96
C TYR A 37 9.88 -2.51 5.72
N VAL A 38 8.81 -1.72 5.89
CA VAL A 38 8.15 -1.02 4.77
C VAL A 38 9.10 -0.02 4.11
N GLU A 39 9.76 0.82 4.91
CA GLU A 39 10.63 1.90 4.42
C GLU A 39 11.92 1.36 3.80
N ASN A 40 12.51 0.31 4.37
CA ASN A 40 13.82 -0.19 3.94
C ASN A 40 13.75 -1.35 2.92
N GLN A 41 12.61 -2.03 2.78
CA GLN A 41 12.51 -3.20 1.88
C GLN A 41 11.30 -3.12 0.96
N ALA A 42 10.11 -2.85 1.49
CA ALA A 42 8.90 -2.87 0.67
C ALA A 42 8.92 -1.75 -0.38
N TYR A 43 9.35 -0.54 -0.01
CA TYR A 43 9.45 0.57 -0.95
C TYR A 43 10.47 0.33 -2.05
N GLU A 44 11.63 -0.26 -1.73
CA GLU A 44 12.62 -0.65 -2.74
C GLU A 44 12.02 -1.67 -3.73
N TYR A 45 11.34 -2.70 -3.22
CA TYR A 45 10.67 -3.69 -4.07
C TYR A 45 9.59 -3.07 -4.97
N LEU A 46 8.85 -2.09 -4.46
CA LEU A 46 7.81 -1.37 -5.20
C LEU A 46 8.38 -0.29 -6.15
N GLU A 47 9.69 -0.10 -6.18
CA GLU A 47 10.36 1.00 -6.90
C GLU A 47 9.82 2.38 -6.49
N PHE A 48 9.35 2.50 -5.25
CA PHE A 48 8.79 3.72 -4.70
C PHE A 48 9.92 4.62 -4.18
N ASN A 49 10.09 5.79 -4.81
CA ASN A 49 11.06 6.78 -4.37
C ASN A 49 10.42 7.75 -3.36
N ALA A 50 10.74 7.57 -2.08
CA ALA A 50 10.24 8.41 -1.00
C ALA A 50 10.84 9.83 -0.99
N GLU A 51 12.06 10.03 -1.51
CA GLU A 51 12.75 11.33 -1.52
C GLU A 51 12.06 12.36 -2.44
N LYS A 52 11.38 11.90 -3.50
CA LYS A 52 10.56 12.77 -4.37
C LYS A 52 9.40 13.45 -3.65
N LYS A 53 9.03 12.98 -2.45
CA LYS A 53 7.96 13.55 -1.64
C LYS A 53 8.34 14.91 -1.03
N ASP A 54 9.59 15.06 -0.61
CA ASP A 54 10.02 16.24 0.16
C ASP A 54 10.36 17.42 -0.76
N SER A 55 10.82 17.17 -1.99
CA SER A 55 11.20 18.23 -2.94
C SER A 55 10.03 19.06 -3.47
N ILE A 56 8.78 18.59 -3.30
CA ILE A 56 7.57 19.26 -3.82
C ILE A 56 6.89 20.10 -2.72
N SER A 57 7.02 19.73 -1.44
CA SER A 57 6.44 20.49 -0.33
C SER A 57 7.14 21.81 -0.03
N GLU A 58 8.39 21.99 -0.45
CA GLU A 58 9.18 23.20 -0.16
C GLU A 58 8.97 24.36 -1.15
N ARG A 59 8.27 24.13 -2.27
CA ARG A 59 7.95 25.21 -3.23
C ARG A 59 6.71 25.97 -2.79
N GLY A 60 6.90 26.80 -1.76
CA GLY A 60 5.90 27.74 -1.26
C GLY A 60 5.34 28.61 -2.38
N VAL A 61 4.02 28.56 -2.55
CA VAL A 61 3.26 29.42 -3.46
C VAL A 61 3.43 30.87 -3.00
N LYS A 62 4.21 31.67 -3.73
CA LYS A 62 4.21 33.13 -3.60
C LYS A 62 3.20 33.70 -4.60
N ILE A 63 2.09 34.23 -4.08
CA ILE A 63 1.15 35.04 -4.84
C ILE A 63 1.71 36.46 -4.84
N SER A 64 2.28 36.93 -5.96
CA SER A 64 2.52 38.37 -6.17
C SER A 64 1.31 38.93 -6.90
N HIS A 65 0.52 39.75 -6.21
CA HIS A 65 -0.67 40.38 -6.75
C HIS A 65 -0.27 41.73 -7.34
N GLU A 66 -0.17 41.84 -8.67
CA GLU A 66 -0.14 43.12 -9.40
C GLU A 66 -0.28 42.87 -10.92
N GLY A 67 -1.52 42.90 -11.44
CA GLY A 67 -1.78 42.94 -12.88
C GLY A 67 -3.01 42.16 -13.37
N VAL A 68 -3.80 42.79 -14.25
CA VAL A 68 -5.09 42.31 -14.80
C VAL A 68 -4.96 41.08 -15.73
N ASN A 69 -3.73 40.60 -15.98
CA ASN A 69 -3.45 39.36 -16.72
C ASN A 69 -2.79 38.32 -15.80
N THR A 70 -3.49 37.93 -14.73
CA THR A 70 -3.02 36.81 -13.89
C THR A 70 -3.40 35.49 -14.57
N GLU A 71 -2.45 34.84 -15.21
CA GLU A 71 -2.60 33.44 -15.64
C GLU A 71 -2.49 32.55 -14.39
N ILE A 72 -3.63 32.07 -13.90
CA ILE A 72 -3.67 31.14 -12.76
C ILE A 72 -3.31 29.75 -13.28
N ILE A 73 -2.02 29.40 -13.25
CA ILE A 73 -1.59 28.02 -13.47
C ILE A 73 -1.84 27.23 -12.18
N VAL A 74 -3.02 26.62 -12.04
CA VAL A 74 -3.25 25.56 -11.04
C VAL A 74 -2.80 24.22 -11.65
N ARG A 75 -1.49 23.98 -11.67
CA ARG A 75 -0.95 22.64 -11.97
C ARG A 75 0.13 22.26 -10.95
N ASP A 76 -0.04 21.06 -10.41
CA ASP A 76 0.99 20.26 -9.73
C ASP A 76 1.40 20.62 -8.30
N LEU A 77 0.44 20.60 -7.38
CA LEU A 77 0.71 19.94 -6.09
C LEU A 77 0.63 18.42 -6.31
N MET A 78 1.57 17.85 -7.07
CA MET A 78 1.80 16.40 -7.08
C MET A 78 2.34 16.00 -5.70
N THR A 79 1.45 15.87 -4.71
CA THR A 79 1.81 15.21 -3.46
C THR A 79 2.03 13.75 -3.80
N VAL A 80 3.30 13.33 -3.89
CA VAL A 80 3.65 11.91 -4.00
C VAL A 80 3.01 11.21 -2.80
N LYS A 81 2.04 10.34 -3.06
CA LYS A 81 1.37 9.57 -2.02
C LYS A 81 2.15 8.29 -1.77
N ASN A 82 2.18 7.85 -0.52
CA ASN A 82 2.74 6.55 -0.18
C ASN A 82 1.94 5.44 -0.90
N PRO A 83 2.56 4.26 -1.14
CA PRO A 83 1.82 3.07 -1.55
C PRO A 83 0.63 2.81 -0.64
N LEU A 84 -0.47 2.26 -1.17
CA LEU A 84 -1.62 1.89 -0.36
C LEU A 84 -1.23 0.72 0.56
N ILE A 85 -1.44 0.89 1.87
CA ILE A 85 -1.17 -0.16 2.86
C ILE A 85 -2.49 -0.62 3.46
N ILE A 86 -2.75 -1.92 3.40
CA ILE A 86 -3.96 -2.56 3.91
C ILE A 86 -3.56 -3.57 4.98
N ILE A 87 -4.06 -3.41 6.21
CA ILE A 87 -3.87 -4.39 7.29
C ILE A 87 -5.20 -5.09 7.57
N ASN A 88 -5.23 -6.42 7.44
CA ASN A 88 -6.42 -7.24 7.70
C ASN A 88 -7.68 -6.71 6.97
N GLN A 89 -7.52 -6.34 5.69
CA GLN A 89 -8.57 -5.75 4.84
C GLN A 89 -8.98 -4.30 5.18
N TYR A 90 -8.27 -3.63 6.10
CA TYR A 90 -8.50 -2.22 6.41
C TYR A 90 -7.39 -1.34 5.81
N PRO A 91 -7.69 -0.42 4.89
CA PRO A 91 -6.72 0.55 4.42
C PRO A 91 -6.28 1.45 5.57
N LEU A 92 -4.98 1.75 5.64
CA LEU A 92 -4.42 2.67 6.62
C LEU A 92 -4.48 4.09 6.10
N GLU A 93 -5.08 4.98 6.89
CA GLU A 93 -5.07 6.42 6.60
C GLU A 93 -3.79 7.10 7.11
N LYS A 94 -3.28 6.65 8.28
CA LYS A 94 -2.06 7.15 8.91
C LYS A 94 -1.06 6.02 9.09
N LEU A 95 0.20 6.28 8.73
CA LEU A 95 1.26 5.28 8.76
C LEU A 95 2.01 5.17 10.10
N ASN A 96 1.75 6.09 11.04
CA ASN A 96 2.33 6.06 12.38
C ASN A 96 2.02 4.75 13.14
N VAL A 97 0.90 4.08 12.84
CA VAL A 97 0.56 2.79 13.45
C VAL A 97 1.62 1.70 13.18
N LEU A 98 2.37 1.82 12.08
CA LEU A 98 3.41 0.86 11.68
C LEU A 98 4.59 0.83 12.66
N GLU A 99 4.81 1.90 13.42
CA GLU A 99 5.86 1.98 14.45
C GLU A 99 5.59 1.05 15.64
N PHE A 100 4.31 0.74 15.87
CA PHE A 100 3.86 -0.06 17.01
C PHE A 100 3.57 -1.52 16.66
N ILE A 101 3.89 -1.94 15.43
CA ILE A 101 3.73 -3.31 14.96
C ILE A 101 5.11 -3.90 14.76
N THR A 102 5.41 -5.00 15.45
CA THR A 102 6.60 -5.82 15.18
C THR A 102 6.28 -6.88 14.12
N LEU A 103 7.29 -7.32 13.38
CA LEU A 103 7.12 -8.37 12.37
C LEU A 103 6.68 -9.70 12.98
N GLU A 104 6.95 -9.95 14.26
CA GLU A 104 6.44 -11.10 15.00
C GLU A 104 4.92 -11.28 14.90
N TYR A 105 4.16 -10.18 14.78
CA TYR A 105 2.70 -10.22 14.73
C TYR A 105 2.14 -10.47 13.33
N ILE A 106 3.01 -10.52 12.32
CA ILE A 106 2.64 -10.60 10.91
C ILE A 106 2.61 -12.07 10.47
N GLU A 107 1.50 -12.46 9.84
CA GLU A 107 1.31 -13.78 9.25
C GLU A 107 1.75 -13.78 7.78
N LYS A 108 1.47 -12.68 7.06
CA LYS A 108 1.76 -12.55 5.63
C LYS A 108 1.90 -11.09 5.22
N ILE A 109 2.78 -10.81 4.26
CA ILE A 109 2.76 -9.58 3.48
C ILE A 109 2.86 -9.90 2.00
N ASP A 110 1.91 -9.37 1.24
CA ASP A 110 1.90 -9.40 -0.22
C ASP A 110 2.21 -7.99 -0.76
N LEU A 111 3.18 -7.92 -1.68
CA LEU A 111 3.62 -6.69 -2.31
C LEU A 111 3.26 -6.72 -3.78
N HIS A 112 2.59 -5.67 -4.26
CA HIS A 112 2.19 -5.55 -5.65
C HIS A 112 2.73 -4.25 -6.25
N LYS A 113 3.61 -4.40 -7.24
CA LYS A 113 4.15 -3.28 -8.01
C LYS A 113 3.03 -2.49 -8.69
N PRO A 114 3.18 -1.17 -8.90
CA PRO A 114 2.19 -0.36 -9.59
C PRO A 114 1.80 -0.94 -10.96
N THR A 115 0.50 -1.07 -11.22
CA THR A 115 -0.04 -1.45 -12.54
C THR A 115 -1.41 -0.80 -12.74
N ASP A 116 -1.85 -0.66 -13.99
CA ASP A 116 -3.17 -0.11 -14.31
C ASP A 116 -4.29 -0.92 -13.65
N LYS A 117 -4.18 -2.25 -13.63
CA LYS A 117 -5.14 -3.14 -12.95
C LYS A 117 -5.26 -2.84 -11.45
N ILE A 118 -4.15 -2.59 -10.75
CA ILE A 118 -4.21 -2.24 -9.33
C ILE A 118 -4.88 -0.87 -9.14
N CYS A 119 -4.65 0.07 -10.06
CA CYS A 119 -5.33 1.37 -10.04
C CYS A 119 -6.83 1.25 -10.26
N GLU A 120 -7.28 0.33 -11.11
CA GLU A 120 -8.70 0.04 -11.33
C GLU A 120 -9.37 -0.49 -10.05
N TYR A 121 -8.72 -1.41 -9.34
CA TYR A 121 -9.29 -2.01 -8.13
C TYR A 121 -9.17 -1.15 -6.87
N TYR A 122 -8.07 -0.40 -6.72
CA TYR A 122 -7.71 0.30 -5.48
C TYR A 122 -7.64 1.83 -5.65
N GLY A 123 -8.07 2.34 -6.81
CA GLY A 123 -8.12 3.75 -7.12
C GLY A 123 -6.73 4.38 -7.33
N SER A 124 -6.68 5.71 -7.22
CA SER A 124 -5.49 6.50 -7.55
C SER A 124 -4.25 6.18 -6.70
N GLN A 125 -4.41 5.57 -5.52
CA GLN A 125 -3.28 5.15 -4.69
C GLN A 125 -2.58 3.90 -5.25
N GLY A 126 -3.29 3.07 -6.04
CA GLY A 126 -2.69 1.93 -6.74
C GLY A 126 -1.56 2.30 -7.70
N LYS A 127 -1.49 3.58 -8.12
CA LYS A 127 -0.40 4.14 -8.95
C LYS A 127 0.95 4.13 -8.25
N TYR A 128 0.96 4.03 -6.92
CA TYR A 128 2.18 4.02 -6.10
C TYR A 128 2.49 2.63 -5.54
N GLY A 129 1.70 1.61 -5.89
CA GLY A 129 1.86 0.24 -5.42
C GLY A 129 0.92 -0.09 -4.25
N LEU A 130 0.89 -1.37 -3.90
CA LEU A 130 -0.01 -1.92 -2.89
C LEU A 130 0.73 -2.89 -1.96
N ILE A 131 0.53 -2.73 -0.67
CA ILE A 131 1.06 -3.56 0.41
C ILE A 131 -0.13 -4.14 1.18
N ILE A 132 -0.35 -5.45 1.07
CA ILE A 132 -1.41 -6.17 1.81
C ILE A 132 -0.75 -6.94 2.94
N ILE A 133 -1.23 -6.74 4.17
CA ILE A 133 -0.65 -7.29 5.38
C ILE A 133 -1.73 -8.07 6.14
N VAL A 134 -1.43 -9.33 6.45
CA VAL A 134 -2.21 -10.18 7.35
C VAL A 134 -1.45 -10.30 8.65
N MET A 135 -2.12 -10.01 9.77
CA MET A 135 -1.51 -10.03 11.10
C MET A 135 -2.50 -10.55 12.15
N ASP A 136 -2.00 -10.90 13.33
CA ASP A 136 -2.84 -11.33 14.46
C ASP A 136 -4.01 -10.37 14.70
N LYS A 137 -5.24 -10.88 14.53
CA LYS A 137 -6.48 -10.09 14.61
C LYS A 137 -6.73 -9.49 16.00
N ARG A 138 -6.23 -10.11 17.08
CA ARG A 138 -6.40 -9.62 18.45
C ARG A 138 -5.47 -8.45 18.72
N LYS A 139 -4.20 -8.54 18.27
CA LYS A 139 -3.21 -7.46 18.33
C LYS A 139 -3.67 -6.28 17.47
N TRP A 140 -4.11 -6.54 16.23
CA TRP A 140 -4.61 -5.50 15.32
C TRP A 140 -5.76 -4.71 15.93
N ARG A 141 -6.76 -5.38 16.50
CA ARG A 141 -7.90 -4.71 17.15
C ARG A 141 -7.47 -3.77 18.29
N LYS A 142 -6.44 -4.13 19.07
CA LYS A 142 -5.92 -3.26 20.13
C LYS A 142 -5.23 -2.03 19.56
N LEU A 143 -4.39 -2.21 18.55
CA LEU A 143 -3.66 -1.12 17.89
C LEU A 143 -4.60 -0.17 17.17
N LYS A 144 -5.56 -0.69 16.40
CA LYS A 144 -6.57 0.12 15.70
C LYS A 144 -7.38 1.00 16.66
N ARG A 145 -7.75 0.51 17.84
CA ARG A 145 -8.47 1.33 18.84
C ARG A 145 -7.62 2.46 19.41
N LYS A 146 -6.31 2.24 19.55
CA LYS A 146 -5.38 3.20 20.16
C LYS A 146 -4.85 4.23 19.15
N TYR A 147 -4.63 3.81 17.92
CA TYR A 147 -3.90 4.58 16.90
C TYR A 147 -4.66 4.77 15.57
N GLY A 148 -5.78 4.07 15.36
CA GLY A 148 -6.52 4.06 14.09
C GLY A 148 -7.60 5.14 13.97
N ARG A 149 -7.35 6.33 14.52
CA ARG A 149 -8.11 7.57 14.24
C ARG A 149 -7.29 8.45 13.31
#